data_AF-A0A2E6MF86-F1
#
_entry.id   AF-A0A2E6MF86-F1
#
_cell.length_a   1.000
_cell.length_b   1.000
_cell.length_c   1.000
_cell.angle_alpha   90.00
_cell.angle_beta   90.00
_cell.angle_gamma   90.00
#
_symmetry.space_group_name_H-M   'P 1'
#
loop_
_entity.id
_entity.type
_entity.pdbx_description
1 polymer ?
#
loop_
_entity_poly.entity_id
_entity_poly.type
_entity_poly.pdbx_seq_one_letter_code
_entity_poly.pdbx_strand_id
1 'polypeptide(L)'
;MNQSNKENNRALMYSHPTCGYCDLMREELVEKSIDFEEIDVSKNPEMWKEVEKLSGGDRITPVLVRTNGEVEIGFRGIGCNYNS
;
A
#
# COMPACT_ATOMS: atom_id res chain seq x y z
N MET A 1 -0.50 4.10 28.85
CA MET A 1 -0.70 4.03 27.39
C MET A 1 0.40 3.18 26.79
N ASN A 2 0.07 2.01 26.25
CA ASN A 2 1.02 0.99 25.80
C ASN A 2 1.51 1.30 24.38
N GLN A 3 2.71 1.87 24.27
CA GLN A 3 3.49 1.84 23.03
C GLN A 3 4.39 0.59 23.08
N SER A 4 3.84 -0.57 22.71
CA SER A 4 4.62 -1.77 22.41
C SER A 4 4.50 -2.04 20.91
N ASN A 5 5.64 -2.32 20.26
CA ASN A 5 5.84 -2.62 18.82
C ASN A 5 6.20 -1.43 17.91
N LYS A 6 7.29 -0.74 18.24
CA LYS A 6 8.06 0.07 17.27
C LYS A 6 9.31 -0.68 16.82
N GLU A 7 9.14 -1.93 16.42
CA GLU A 7 10.27 -2.80 16.05
C GLU A 7 10.18 -3.03 14.53
N ASN A 8 10.83 -2.17 13.76
CA ASN A 8 11.05 -2.30 12.30
C ASN A 8 9.80 -2.19 11.40
N ASN A 9 8.92 -1.22 11.69
CA ASN A 9 7.74 -0.90 10.87
C ASN A 9 8.11 -0.16 9.59
N ARG A 10 8.84 -0.82 8.67
CA ARG A 10 8.93 -0.36 7.29
C ARG A 10 7.79 -1.00 6.49
N ALA A 11 7.17 -0.22 5.61
CA ALA A 11 6.18 -0.73 4.69
C ALA A 11 6.44 -0.21 3.27
N LEU A 12 5.95 -0.93 2.28
CA LEU A 12 5.97 -0.53 0.89
C LEU A 12 4.53 -0.32 0.44
N MET A 13 4.19 0.88 0.03
CA MET A 13 2.86 1.25 -0.40
C MET A 13 2.88 1.50 -1.91
N TYR A 14 2.15 0.68 -2.65
CA TYR A 14 1.86 0.93 -4.06
C TYR A 14 0.67 1.88 -4.16
N SER A 15 0.88 3.03 -4.78
CA SER A 15 -0.12 4.07 -4.95
C SER A 15 -0.33 4.39 -6.43
N HIS A 16 -1.46 5.06 -6.72
CA HIS A 16 -1.77 5.58 -8.03
C HIS A 16 -2.34 7.01 -7.89
N PRO A 17 -1.92 7.98 -8.72
CA PRO A 17 -2.28 9.39 -8.56
C PRO A 17 -3.78 9.67 -8.71
N THR A 18 -4.54 8.76 -9.32
CA THR A 18 -5.99 8.90 -9.48
C THR A 18 -6.79 8.23 -8.35
N CYS A 19 -6.13 7.67 -7.33
CA CYS A 19 -6.77 6.92 -6.25
C CYS A 19 -6.81 7.73 -4.95
N GLY A 20 -7.97 8.30 -4.60
CA GLY A 20 -8.14 9.05 -3.34
C GLY A 20 -7.95 8.21 -2.07
N TYR A 21 -8.09 6.87 -2.15
CA TYR A 21 -7.82 5.97 -1.02
C TYR A 21 -6.33 5.83 -0.70
N CYS A 22 -5.45 6.10 -1.67
CA CYS A 22 -4.01 6.12 -1.41
C CYS A 22 -3.66 7.22 -0.39
N ASP A 23 -4.28 8.39 -0.50
CA ASP A 23 -4.01 9.50 0.42
C ASP A 23 -4.40 9.15 1.85
N LEU A 24 -5.56 8.52 2.05
CA LEU A 24 -6.03 8.05 3.36
C LEU A 24 -5.09 7.02 3.97
N MET A 25 -4.60 6.07 3.18
CA MET A 25 -3.65 5.05 3.66
C MET A 25 -2.31 5.70 4.05
N ARG A 26 -1.84 6.67 3.26
CA ARG A 26 -0.63 7.43 3.56
C ARG A 26 -0.75 8.18 4.89
N GLU A 27 -1.85 8.89 5.08
CA GLU A 27 -2.13 9.63 6.31
C GLU A 27 -2.15 8.70 7.53
N GLU A 28 -2.79 7.53 7.43
CA GLU A 28 -2.82 6.55 8.52
C GLU A 28 -1.42 6.04 8.89
N LEU A 29 -0.56 5.79 7.88
CA LEU A 29 0.82 5.35 8.11
C LEU A 29 1.66 6.45 8.79
N VAL A 30 1.51 7.70 8.35
CA VAL A 30 2.17 8.86 8.95
C VAL A 30 1.68 9.08 10.39
N GLU A 31 0.37 9.02 10.63
CA GLU A 31 -0.23 9.16 11.97
C GLU A 31 0.30 8.07 12.92
N LYS A 32 0.43 6.84 12.43
CA LYS A 32 1.00 5.71 13.17
C LYS A 32 2.53 5.77 13.29
N SER A 33 3.20 6.77 12.70
CA SER A 33 4.66 6.87 12.65
C SER A 33 5.33 5.59 12.12
N ILE A 34 4.72 5.01 11.09
CA ILE A 34 5.24 3.87 10.35
C ILE A 34 6.10 4.42 9.21
N ASP A 35 7.33 3.94 9.09
CA ASP A 35 8.16 4.29 7.93
C ASP A 35 7.59 3.55 6.72
N PHE A 36 7.35 4.23 5.61
CA PHE A 36 6.94 3.56 4.39
C PHE A 36 7.54 4.23 3.16
N GLU A 37 7.73 3.41 2.13
CA GLU A 37 8.11 3.85 0.80
C GLU A 37 6.88 3.81 -0.10
N GLU A 38 6.61 4.92 -0.78
CA GLU A 38 5.49 5.01 -1.71
C GLU A 38 5.99 4.86 -3.15
N ILE A 39 5.42 3.88 -3.86
CA ILE A 39 5.71 3.60 -5.27
C ILE A 39 4.50 3.96 -6.10
N ASP A 40 4.65 4.98 -6.95
CA ASP A 40 3.65 5.40 -7.92
C ASP A 40 3.67 4.45 -9.14
N VAL A 41 2.73 3.52 -9.19
CA VAL A 41 2.66 2.52 -10.27
C VAL A 41 2.23 3.12 -11.62
N SER A 42 1.76 4.38 -11.66
CA SER A 42 1.52 5.09 -12.93
C SER A 42 2.80 5.54 -13.60
N LYS A 43 3.83 5.89 -12.80
CA LYS A 43 5.17 6.25 -13.29
C LYS A 43 6.03 5.02 -13.51
N ASN A 44 5.75 3.95 -12.77
CA ASN A 44 6.49 2.70 -12.76
C ASN A 44 5.59 1.53 -13.16
N PRO A 45 5.22 1.43 -14.45
CA PRO A 45 4.29 0.41 -14.92
C PRO A 45 4.79 -1.02 -14.71
N GLU A 46 6.09 -1.23 -14.56
CA GLU A 46 6.69 -2.52 -14.20
C GLU A 46 6.25 -3.04 -12.83
N MET A 47 5.90 -2.14 -11.90
CA MET A 47 5.47 -2.48 -10.54
C MET A 47 4.05 -3.02 -10.48
N TRP A 48 3.24 -2.83 -11.54
CA TRP A 48 1.94 -3.51 -11.66
C TRP A 48 2.07 -5.02 -11.58
N LYS A 49 3.17 -5.60 -12.07
CA LYS A 49 3.41 -7.05 -11.96
C LYS A 49 3.50 -7.50 -10.51
N GLU A 50 4.10 -6.68 -9.66
CA GLU A 50 4.19 -6.99 -8.23
C GLU A 50 2.84 -6.78 -7.55
N VAL A 51 2.12 -5.71 -7.88
CA VAL A 51 0.75 -5.47 -7.39
C VAL A 51 -0.18 -6.63 -7.74
N GLU A 52 -0.22 -7.06 -9.00
CA GLU A 52 -1.00 -8.22 -9.47
C GLU A 52 -0.60 -9.48 -8.70
N LYS A 53 0.69 -9.74 -8.53
CA LYS A 53 1.17 -10.92 -7.80
C LYS A 53 0.75 -10.90 -6.33
N LEU A 54 0.74 -9.73 -5.70
CA LEU A 54 0.33 -9.55 -4.30
C LEU A 54 -1.20 -9.64 -4.13
N SER A 55 -1.96 -9.17 -5.11
CA SER A 55 -3.43 -9.11 -5.08
C SER A 55 -4.13 -10.36 -5.63
N GLY A 56 -3.38 -11.32 -6.18
CA GLY A 56 -3.94 -12.53 -6.79
C GLY A 56 -4.36 -12.35 -8.26
N GLY A 57 -3.82 -11.35 -8.95
CA GLY A 57 -4.01 -11.06 -10.38
C GLY A 57 -4.72 -9.75 -10.66
N ASP A 58 -5.11 -9.00 -9.63
CA ASP A 58 -5.86 -7.75 -9.78
C ASP A 58 -4.94 -6.52 -9.75
N ARG A 59 -5.13 -5.62 -10.70
CA ARG A 59 -4.51 -4.30 -10.68
C ARG A 59 -5.26 -3.39 -9.74
N ILE A 60 -5.01 -3.48 -8.44
CA ILE A 60 -5.69 -2.67 -7.42
C ILE A 60 -4.70 -1.79 -6.65
N THR A 61 -5.12 -0.56 -6.31
CA THR A 61 -4.37 0.33 -5.40
C THR A 61 -5.31 0.99 -4.38
N PRO A 62 -4.84 1.35 -3.17
CA PRO A 62 -3.48 1.15 -2.65
C PRO A 62 -3.20 -0.31 -2.26
N VAL A 63 -1.94 -0.73 -2.34
CA VAL A 63 -1.49 -2.03 -1.77
C VAL A 63 -0.33 -1.77 -0.83
N LEU A 64 -0.44 -2.25 0.41
CA LEU A 64 0.56 -2.07 1.45
C LEU A 64 1.22 -3.41 1.79
N VAL A 65 2.54 -3.45 1.71
CA VAL A 65 3.35 -4.60 2.09
C VAL A 65 4.17 -4.22 3.29
N ARG A 66 3.91 -4.86 4.43
CA ARG A 66 4.66 -4.62 5.68
C ARG A 66 5.84 -5.59 5.75
N THR A 67 6.93 -5.18 6.41
CA THR A 67 8.12 -6.03 6.64
C THR A 67 7.85 -7.30 7.46
N ASN A 68 6.75 -7.34 8.22
CA ASN A 68 6.29 -8.53 8.94
C ASN A 68 5.70 -9.62 8.01
N GLY A 69 5.60 -9.35 6.70
CA GLY A 69 5.01 -10.24 5.71
C GLY A 69 3.50 -10.06 5.49
N GLU A 70 2.89 -9.10 6.18
CA GLU A 70 1.48 -8.77 6.02
C GLU A 70 1.27 -7.91 4.77
N VAL A 71 0.33 -8.33 3.93
CA VAL A 71 -0.06 -7.64 2.70
C VAL A 71 -1.50 -7.20 2.84
N GLU A 72 -1.72 -5.90 2.75
CA GLU A 72 -3.03 -5.27 2.82
C GLU A 72 -3.39 -4.74 1.44
N ILE A 73 -4.45 -5.31 0.85
CA ILE A 73 -4.92 -4.97 -0.49
C ILE A 73 -6.11 -4.02 -0.36
N GLY A 74 -5.96 -2.80 -0.86
CA GLY A 74 -6.92 -1.72 -0.67
C GLY A 74 -6.89 -1.12 0.74
N PHE A 75 -7.40 0.10 0.88
CA PHE A 75 -7.63 0.69 2.19
C PHE A 75 -8.91 0.11 2.78
N ARG A 76 -8.77 -0.79 3.77
CA ARG A 76 -9.90 -1.49 4.40
C ARG A 76 -10.76 -2.29 3.39
N GLY A 77 -10.10 -2.86 2.38
CA GLY A 77 -10.77 -3.60 1.29
C GLY A 77 -11.37 -2.72 0.20
N ILE A 78 -11.16 -1.40 0.24
CA ILE A 78 -11.59 -0.47 -0.81
C ILE A 78 -10.35 0.00 -1.57
N GLY A 79 -10.33 -0.27 -2.86
CA GLY A 79 -9.26 0.17 -3.76
C GLY A 79 -9.80 0.46 -5.16
N CYS A 80 -9.02 1.20 -5.93
CA CYS A 80 -9.29 1.43 -7.34
C CYS A 80 -8.76 0.23 -8.13
N ASN A 81 -9.64 -0.47 -8.85
CA ASN A 81 -9.25 -1.53 -9.76
C ASN A 81 -9.02 -0.95 -11.18
N TYR A 82 -7.92 -1.36 -11.82
CA TYR A 82 -7.47 -0.94 -13.14
C TYR A 82 -7.44 -2.10 -14.15
N ASN A 83 -8.09 -3.23 -13.84
CA ASN A 83 -8.46 -4.26 -14.82
C ASN A 83 -9.56 -3.69 -15.75
N SER A 84 -9.15 -2.96 -16.78
CA SER A 84 -9.96 -2.71 -17.98
C SER A 84 -9.66 -3.76 -19.04
#